data_AF-A0A3Q9VAF3-F1
#
_entry.id   AF-A0A3Q9VAF3-F1
#
_cell.length_a   1.000
_cell.length_b   1.000
_cell.length_c   1.000
_cell.angle_alpha   90.00
_cell.angle_beta   90.00
_cell.angle_gamma   90.00
#
_symmetry.space_group_name_H-M   'P 1'
#
loop_
_entity.id
_entity.type
_entity.pdbx_description
1 polymer ?
#
loop_
_entity_poly.entity_id
_entity_poly.type
_entity_poly.pdbx_seq_one_letter_code
_entity_poly.pdbx_strand_id
1 'polypeptide(L)'
;MRRKKGIDDSIFPASFDIDYVRYYEFDYQKVDKETPSTINQIFQSQNKRFLYWEKPKDDYEIEKYNIYINNNFYKSVSLNQFDLHNIKESGQHIIQVSAVDFTKKESPLSVKFIYNK
;
A
#
# COMPACT_ATOMS: atom_id res chain seq x y z
N MET A 1 -10.91 -11.40 -65.93
CA MET A 1 -11.81 -12.36 -65.24
C MET A 1 -11.11 -12.83 -63.96
N ARG A 2 -11.74 -12.59 -62.78
CA ARG A 2 -11.55 -13.22 -61.43
C ARG A 2 -10.15 -13.12 -60.76
N ARG A 3 -9.94 -12.20 -59.78
CA ARG A 3 -10.06 -12.32 -58.29
C ARG A 3 -9.29 -13.53 -57.70
N LYS A 4 -8.39 -13.38 -56.72
CA LYS A 4 -8.62 -13.07 -55.29
C LYS A 4 -7.31 -12.51 -54.68
N LYS A 5 -7.22 -11.29 -54.16
CA LYS A 5 -7.61 -10.84 -52.80
C LYS A 5 -7.46 -11.95 -51.75
N GLY A 6 -6.35 -11.93 -51.02
CA GLY A 6 -6.03 -12.91 -49.98
C GLY A 6 -4.88 -12.44 -49.10
N ILE A 7 -4.89 -11.17 -48.69
CA ILE A 7 -4.27 -10.79 -47.42
C ILE A 7 -5.47 -10.39 -46.56
N ASP A 8 -5.79 -11.25 -45.61
CA ASP A 8 -6.79 -10.98 -44.61
C ASP A 8 -6.11 -10.12 -43.54
N ASP A 9 -6.35 -8.81 -43.58
CA ASP A 9 -5.79 -7.86 -42.61
C ASP A 9 -6.51 -7.93 -41.25
N SER A 10 -7.36 -8.94 -41.04
CA SER A 10 -8.17 -9.13 -39.81
C SER A 10 -7.47 -9.97 -38.73
N ILE A 11 -6.19 -10.34 -38.92
CA ILE A 11 -5.58 -11.39 -38.09
C ILE A 11 -4.93 -10.84 -36.81
N PHE A 12 -4.67 -9.53 -36.65
CA PHE A 12 -4.18 -8.96 -35.38
C PHE A 12 -4.59 -7.48 -35.24
N PRO A 13 -4.99 -7.03 -34.04
CA PRO A 13 -3.96 -6.83 -33.03
C PRO A 13 -3.92 -8.04 -32.12
N ALA A 14 -2.75 -8.68 -32.04
CA ALA A 14 -2.39 -9.26 -30.77
C ALA A 14 -2.19 -8.04 -29.88
N SER A 15 -3.25 -7.58 -29.22
CA SER A 15 -3.04 -6.84 -28.00
C SER A 15 -2.37 -7.86 -27.09
N PHE A 16 -1.05 -7.79 -27.03
CA PHE A 16 -0.29 -8.42 -25.99
C PHE A 16 -0.54 -7.55 -24.76
N ASP A 17 -1.77 -7.63 -24.25
CA ASP A 17 -2.14 -7.12 -22.94
C ASP A 17 -1.49 -8.09 -21.97
N ILE A 18 -0.17 -7.94 -21.81
CA ILE A 18 0.53 -8.61 -20.74
C ILE A 18 -0.09 -8.04 -19.48
N ASP A 19 -0.91 -8.85 -18.85
CA ASP A 19 -1.44 -8.51 -17.55
C ASP A 19 -0.36 -8.71 -16.49
N TYR A 20 0.62 -7.82 -16.55
CA TYR A 20 1.77 -7.79 -15.66
C TYR A 20 1.31 -7.75 -14.20
N VAL A 21 0.24 -6.99 -13.92
CA VAL A 21 -0.30 -6.85 -12.56
C VAL A 21 -0.78 -8.20 -12.02
N ARG A 22 -1.62 -8.94 -12.77
CA ARG A 22 -2.10 -10.27 -12.33
C ARG A 22 -0.97 -11.28 -12.17
N TYR A 23 0.05 -11.25 -13.04
CA TYR A 23 1.18 -12.18 -12.95
C TYR A 23 2.02 -11.95 -11.69
N TYR A 24 2.34 -10.68 -11.37
CA TYR A 24 3.09 -10.36 -10.17
C TYR A 24 2.30 -10.70 -8.90
N GLU A 25 1.03 -10.30 -8.80
CA GLU A 25 0.17 -10.63 -7.65
C GLU A 25 0.07 -12.14 -7.40
N PHE A 26 -0.02 -12.94 -8.47
CA PHE A 26 -0.07 -14.40 -8.37
C PHE A 26 1.24 -14.99 -7.83
N ASP A 27 2.39 -14.39 -8.16
CA ASP A 27 3.68 -14.84 -7.65
C ASP A 27 3.86 -14.49 -6.17
N TYR A 28 3.44 -13.29 -5.72
CA TYR A 28 3.41 -12.96 -4.29
C TYR A 28 2.57 -13.97 -3.50
N GLN A 29 1.35 -14.25 -3.91
CA GLN A 29 0.46 -15.19 -3.19
C GLN A 29 1.04 -16.60 -3.03
N LYS A 30 1.96 -17.03 -3.90
CA LYS A 30 2.63 -18.33 -3.77
C LYS A 30 3.71 -18.34 -2.70
N VAL A 31 4.47 -17.26 -2.56
CA VAL A 31 5.68 -17.21 -1.74
C VAL A 31 5.45 -16.50 -0.40
N ASP A 32 4.62 -15.48 -0.38
CA ASP A 32 4.27 -14.66 0.79
C ASP A 32 3.08 -15.32 1.51
N LYS A 33 3.31 -15.74 2.76
CA LYS A 33 2.37 -16.52 3.58
C LYS A 33 2.09 -15.86 4.92
N GLU A 34 3.04 -15.11 5.45
CA GLU A 34 2.91 -14.52 6.78
C GLU A 34 2.25 -13.14 6.72
N THR A 35 1.61 -12.74 7.81
CA THR A 35 1.11 -11.38 7.94
C THR A 35 2.25 -10.51 8.47
N PRO A 36 2.40 -9.25 7.98
CA PRO A 36 3.40 -8.36 8.53
C PRO A 36 3.27 -8.20 10.04
N SER A 37 4.41 -8.10 10.71
CA SER A 37 4.47 -7.86 12.15
C SER A 37 3.98 -6.45 12.52
N THR A 38 3.64 -6.27 13.79
CA THR A 38 3.16 -4.98 14.31
C THR A 38 4.26 -3.91 14.29
N ILE A 39 3.88 -2.68 13.95
CA ILE A 39 4.73 -1.50 14.11
C ILE A 39 4.79 -1.13 15.59
N ASN A 40 5.94 -1.36 16.23
CA ASN A 40 6.08 -1.21 17.67
C ASN A 40 6.32 0.24 18.13
N GLN A 41 6.83 1.10 17.25
CA GLN A 41 7.21 2.47 17.59
C GLN A 41 6.83 3.44 16.47
N ILE A 42 6.34 4.61 16.87
CA ILE A 42 6.08 5.75 15.99
C ILE A 42 6.89 6.93 16.54
N PHE A 43 7.63 7.58 15.66
CA PHE A 43 8.45 8.73 15.98
C PHE A 43 7.89 9.98 15.33
N GLN A 44 8.09 11.12 15.98
CA GLN A 44 7.83 12.43 15.38
C GLN A 44 9.13 13.05 14.91
N SER A 45 9.11 13.60 13.69
CA SER A 45 10.23 14.36 13.13
C SER A 45 10.51 15.64 13.94
N GLN A 46 11.76 16.12 13.88
CA GLN A 46 12.21 17.30 14.65
C GLN A 46 11.41 18.58 14.33
N ASN A 47 11.03 18.77 13.07
CA ASN A 47 10.19 19.89 12.64
C ASN A 47 8.69 19.68 12.94
N LYS A 48 8.32 18.59 13.61
CA LYS A 48 6.96 18.21 14.01
C LYS A 48 5.97 18.04 12.85
N ARG A 49 6.44 18.01 11.61
CA ARG A 49 5.61 17.92 10.41
C ARG A 49 5.20 16.49 10.09
N PHE A 50 6.10 15.54 10.33
CA PHE A 50 5.91 14.14 9.96
C PHE A 50 5.94 13.21 11.16
N LEU A 51 5.14 12.16 11.09
CA LEU A 51 5.37 10.91 11.81
C LEU A 51 6.13 9.95 10.89
N TYR A 52 6.96 9.09 11.47
CA TYR A 52 7.65 8.02 10.77
C TYR A 52 7.80 6.79 11.67
N TRP A 53 8.02 5.63 11.05
CA TRP A 53 8.19 4.35 11.73
C TRP A 53 9.19 3.49 10.98
N GLU A 54 9.70 2.47 11.66
CA GLU A 54 10.52 1.45 11.02
C GLU A 54 9.63 0.47 10.25
N LYS A 55 10.12 -0.02 9.11
CA LYS A 55 9.46 -1.07 8.35
C LYS A 55 9.35 -2.32 9.25
N PRO A 56 8.15 -2.84 9.53
CA PRO A 56 8.02 -4.07 10.31
C PRO A 56 8.54 -5.27 9.53
N LYS A 57 8.81 -6.37 10.23
CA LYS A 57 9.20 -7.64 9.61
C LYS A 57 8.04 -8.24 8.85
N ASP A 58 8.36 -8.86 7.73
CA ASP A 58 7.48 -9.62 6.85
C ASP A 58 8.31 -10.72 6.18
N ASP A 59 7.69 -11.80 5.68
CA ASP A 59 8.40 -12.89 5.00
C ASP A 59 8.77 -12.55 3.55
N TYR A 60 8.11 -11.56 2.93
CA TYR A 60 8.46 -11.08 1.61
C TYR A 60 8.67 -9.55 1.55
N GLU A 61 7.62 -8.75 1.52
CA GLU A 61 7.71 -7.29 1.34
C GLU A 61 6.41 -6.58 1.70
N ILE A 62 6.52 -5.32 2.16
CA ILE A 62 5.38 -4.49 2.51
C ILE A 62 5.03 -3.58 1.33
N GLU A 63 3.76 -3.59 0.92
CA GLU A 63 3.24 -2.75 -0.16
C GLU A 63 3.00 -1.31 0.32
N LYS A 64 2.36 -1.17 1.49
CA LYS A 64 1.87 0.13 1.99
C LYS A 64 1.55 0.09 3.48
N TYR A 65 1.17 1.25 4.01
CA TYR A 65 0.74 1.42 5.39
C TYR A 65 -0.63 2.10 5.45
N ASN A 66 -1.54 1.57 6.25
CA ASN A 66 -2.82 2.21 6.52
C ASN A 66 -2.69 3.10 7.75
N ILE A 67 -3.17 4.34 7.63
CA ILE A 67 -3.21 5.33 8.70
C ILE A 67 -4.63 5.37 9.24
N TYR A 68 -4.75 5.26 10.56
CA TYR A 68 -5.99 5.37 11.29
C TYR A 68 -5.96 6.61 12.19
N ILE A 69 -7.04 7.39 12.18
CA ILE A 69 -7.24 8.54 13.06
C ILE A 69 -8.51 8.29 13.87
N ASN A 70 -8.41 8.35 15.18
CA ASN A 70 -9.51 8.10 16.11
C ASN A 70 -10.21 6.77 15.79
N ASN A 71 -9.40 5.72 15.56
CA ASN A 71 -9.83 4.35 15.20
C ASN A 71 -10.53 4.20 13.85
N ASN A 72 -10.64 5.26 13.04
CA ASN A 72 -11.19 5.20 11.69
C ASN A 72 -10.07 5.19 10.66
N PHE A 73 -10.22 4.37 9.61
CA PHE A 73 -9.31 4.41 8.47
C PHE A 73 -9.33 5.81 7.85
N TYR A 74 -8.15 6.42 7.72
CA TYR A 74 -7.98 7.75 7.15
C TYR A 74 -7.48 7.68 5.72
N LYS A 75 -6.34 7.01 5.49
CA LYS A 75 -5.78 6.76 4.15
C LYS A 75 -4.65 5.74 4.20
N SER A 76 -4.19 5.29 3.04
CA SER A 76 -2.94 4.55 2.90
C SER A 76 -1.78 5.44 2.39
N VAL A 77 -0.55 5.08 2.75
CA VAL A 77 0.70 5.70 2.27
C VAL A 77 1.70 4.60 1.87
N SER A 78 2.49 4.81 0.82
CA SER A 78 3.52 3.86 0.39
C SER A 78 4.84 4.01 1.15
N LEU A 79 5.11 5.21 1.67
CA LEU A 79 6.27 5.48 2.50
C LEU A 79 5.96 5.23 3.97
N ASN A 80 6.98 4.86 4.74
CA ASN A 80 6.95 4.75 6.20
C ASN A 80 6.93 6.13 6.89
N GLN A 81 6.16 7.08 6.35
CA GLN A 81 5.94 8.40 6.92
C GLN A 81 4.51 8.91 6.67
N PHE A 82 4.06 9.82 7.53
CA PHE A 82 2.78 10.50 7.40
C PHE A 82 2.92 12.00 7.71
N ASP A 83 2.47 12.88 6.79
CA ASP A 83 2.44 14.34 6.99
C ASP A 83 1.23 14.74 7.84
N LEU A 84 1.48 15.27 9.03
CA LEU A 84 0.48 15.70 10.01
C LEU A 84 -0.34 16.91 9.52
N HIS A 85 0.16 17.70 8.55
CA HIS A 85 -0.61 18.79 7.95
C HIS A 85 -1.80 18.32 7.10
N ASN A 86 -1.87 17.01 6.80
CA ASN A 86 -3.05 16.42 6.17
C ASN A 86 -4.26 16.41 7.10
N ILE A 87 -4.05 16.33 8.42
CA ILE A 87 -5.13 16.44 9.41
C ILE A 87 -5.62 17.87 9.41
N LYS A 88 -6.87 18.13 8.99
CA LYS A 88 -7.42 19.50 8.91
C LYS A 88 -8.10 19.95 10.20
N GLU A 89 -8.68 19.00 10.91
CA GLU A 89 -9.42 19.24 12.15
C GLU A 89 -8.46 19.57 13.30
N SER A 90 -8.79 20.60 14.08
CA SER A 90 -8.10 20.97 15.32
C SER A 90 -8.43 20.01 16.46
N GLY A 91 -7.58 19.97 17.49
CA GLY A 91 -7.82 19.18 18.69
C GLY A 91 -7.01 17.90 18.75
N GLN A 92 -7.43 16.97 19.62
CA GLN A 92 -6.70 15.74 19.90
C GLN A 92 -7.08 14.64 18.91
N HIS A 93 -6.06 14.01 18.34
CA HIS A 93 -6.15 12.91 17.39
C HIS A 93 -5.33 11.73 17.89
N ILE A 94 -5.92 10.54 17.88
CA ILE A 94 -5.21 9.28 18.13
C ILE A 94 -4.83 8.69 16.79
N ILE A 95 -3.53 8.64 16.49
CA ILE A 95 -3.00 8.12 15.24
C ILE A 95 -2.45 6.71 15.49
N GLN A 96 -2.83 5.77 14.63
CA GLN A 96 -2.30 4.41 14.59
C GLN A 96 -1.98 4.02 13.15
N VAL A 97 -1.07 3.07 12.98
CA VAL A 97 -0.61 2.60 11.67
C VAL A 97 -0.62 1.08 11.63
N SER A 98 -0.98 0.50 10.49
CA SER A 98 -0.75 -0.92 10.17
C SER A 98 0.03 -1.02 8.86
N ALA A 99 0.74 -2.13 8.69
CA ALA A 99 1.41 -2.48 7.44
C ALA A 99 0.52 -3.44 6.63
N VAL A 100 0.59 -3.32 5.29
CA VAL A 100 -0.12 -4.19 4.35
C VAL A 100 0.90 -4.74 3.35
N ASP A 101 0.95 -6.07 3.22
CA ASP A 101 1.81 -6.76 2.26
C ASP A 101 1.21 -6.74 0.83
N PHE A 102 1.95 -7.28 -0.14
CA PHE A 102 1.48 -7.36 -1.53
C PHE A 102 0.34 -8.38 -1.74
N THR A 103 0.13 -9.30 -0.81
CA THR A 103 -1.00 -10.25 -0.78
C THR A 103 -2.22 -9.72 -0.02
N LYS A 104 -2.18 -8.45 0.42
CA LYS A 104 -3.23 -7.72 1.14
C LYS A 104 -3.44 -8.17 2.59
N LYS A 105 -2.53 -8.92 3.21
CA LYS A 105 -2.61 -9.16 4.66
C LYS A 105 -2.19 -7.91 5.41
N GLU A 106 -2.95 -7.58 6.45
CA GLU A 106 -2.76 -6.37 7.25
C GLU A 106 -2.29 -6.73 8.66
N SER A 107 -1.26 -6.05 9.13
CA SER A 107 -0.74 -6.21 10.49
C SER A 107 -1.75 -5.71 11.53
N PRO A 108 -1.59 -6.12 12.82
CA PRO A 108 -2.23 -5.40 13.91
C PRO A 108 -1.86 -3.90 13.91
N LEU A 109 -2.72 -3.08 14.52
CA LEU A 109 -2.46 -1.66 14.70
C LEU A 109 -1.24 -1.44 15.60
N SER A 110 -0.48 -0.42 15.28
CA SER A 110 0.63 0.08 16.08
C SER A 110 0.20 0.56 17.47
N VAL A 111 1.19 0.89 18.28
CA VAL A 111 1.02 1.76 19.44
C VAL A 111 0.31 3.06 19.07
N LYS A 112 -0.47 3.61 20.01
CA LYS A 112 -1.19 4.88 19.82
C LYS A 112 -0.23 6.06 19.91
N PHE A 113 -0.25 6.92 18.90
CA PHE A 113 0.39 8.22 18.94
C PHE A 113 -0.67 9.31 19.17
N ILE A 114 -0.51 10.11 20.22
CA ILE A 114 -1.44 11.21 20.52
C ILE A 114 -0.91 12.50 19.90
N TYR A 115 -1.67 13.08 18.98
CA TYR A 115 -1.34 14.33 18.31
C TYR A 115 -2.35 15.40 18.69
N ASN A 116 -1.87 16.55 19.16
CA ASN A 116 -2.69 17.74 19.42
C ASN A 116 -2.37 18.79 18.36
N LYS A 117 -3.36 19.14 17.55
CA LYS A 117 -3.26 20.16 16.52
C LYS A 117 -3.75 21.51 17.00
#